data_AF-A0A6V7M8Z2-F1
#
_entry.id   AF-A0A6V7M8Z2-F1
#
_cell.length_a   1.000
_cell.length_b   1.000
_cell.length_c   1.000
_cell.angle_alpha   90.00
_cell.angle_beta   90.00
_cell.angle_gamma   90.00
#
_symmetry.space_group_name_H-M   'P 1'
#
loop_
_entity.id
_entity.type
_entity.pdbx_description
1 polymer ?
#
loop_
_entity_poly.entity_id
_entity_poly.type
_entity_poly.pdbx_seq_one_letter_code
_entity_poly.pdbx_strand_id
1 'polypeptide(L)'
;VVENGKIEEHTKPSPSTTPLAKRFVISLEFDVVAVLLLIAGIITRLYRLEEPRSIVFDELHYGKYVGLYMKRTFFFDSHPPLGKQLVAAVAYLAGFDGEFKFDRIGSPYTDAVPLFALRIVPALFGSLILPTVYHLALELGLRPWSAAIAGLMLLLDNAFLTQSRFILMESILIEFSLFGIFCALKFRKVMDSPLQPSWWIWLSLSIASLTCALCVKYVGVYSLILVLGIITQDYWSLLPRKTLSNVALWGHLFARILVISLTFSIIYLGVFYAHLSVLTKAGPHDAVMTSAFQ
;
A
#
# COMPACT_ATOMS: atom_id res chain seq x y z
N VAL A 1 -32.91 -69.16 -44.90
CA VAL A 1 -32.94 -68.30 -46.11
C VAL A 1 -32.48 -66.93 -45.65
N VAL A 2 -31.17 -66.66 -45.60
CA VAL A 2 -30.37 -65.99 -46.67
C VAL A 2 -31.09 -64.68 -47.05
N GLU A 3 -30.55 -63.48 -46.82
CA GLU A 3 -29.34 -62.99 -47.50
C GLU A 3 -28.75 -61.73 -46.85
N ASN A 4 -27.43 -61.60 -47.02
CA ASN A 4 -26.58 -60.49 -46.62
C ASN A 4 -26.82 -59.23 -47.45
N GLY A 5 -26.73 -58.06 -46.82
CA GLY A 5 -26.59 -56.77 -47.50
C GLY A 5 -25.62 -55.86 -46.76
N LYS A 6 -24.32 -55.95 -47.09
CA LYS A 6 -23.31 -54.94 -46.74
C LYS A 6 -23.59 -53.67 -47.56
N ILE A 7 -23.61 -52.51 -46.91
CA ILE A 7 -23.46 -51.20 -47.55
C ILE A 7 -22.35 -50.45 -46.82
N GLU A 8 -21.47 -49.86 -47.63
CA GLU A 8 -20.12 -49.41 -47.31
C GLU A 8 -20.06 -48.23 -46.34
N GLU A 9 -19.03 -48.30 -45.50
CA GLU A 9 -18.68 -47.33 -44.47
C GLU A 9 -17.92 -46.15 -45.09
N HIS A 10 -18.61 -45.04 -45.36
CA HIS A 10 -17.94 -43.77 -45.65
C HIS A 10 -17.42 -43.15 -44.35
N THR A 11 -16.17 -43.46 -44.02
CA THR A 11 -15.41 -42.82 -42.94
C THR A 11 -15.23 -41.34 -43.26
N LYS A 12 -16.04 -40.47 -42.65
CA LYS A 12 -15.78 -39.03 -42.62
C LYS A 12 -14.51 -38.79 -41.77
N PRO A 13 -13.53 -37.99 -42.23
CA PRO A 13 -12.39 -37.64 -41.40
C PRO A 13 -12.87 -36.89 -40.15
N SER A 14 -12.42 -37.34 -38.98
CA SER A 14 -12.64 -36.70 -37.70
C SER A 14 -12.17 -35.24 -37.75
N PRO A 15 -12.95 -34.25 -37.28
CA PRO A 15 -12.43 -32.92 -37.12
C PRO A 15 -11.32 -32.98 -36.07
N SER A 16 -10.09 -32.68 -36.50
CA SER A 16 -8.95 -32.48 -35.63
C SER A 16 -9.30 -31.40 -34.61
N THR A 17 -9.57 -31.81 -33.38
CA THR A 17 -9.70 -30.89 -32.24
C THR A 17 -8.32 -30.34 -31.92
N THR A 18 -7.92 -29.31 -32.67
CA THR A 18 -6.81 -28.44 -32.28
C THR A 18 -7.16 -27.87 -30.90
N PRO A 19 -6.29 -27.98 -29.88
CA PRO A 19 -6.60 -27.40 -28.58
C PRO A 19 -6.69 -25.89 -28.75
N LEU A 20 -7.91 -25.36 -28.63
CA LEU A 20 -8.18 -23.93 -28.68
C LEU A 20 -7.28 -23.26 -27.63
N ALA A 21 -6.38 -22.37 -28.07
CA ALA A 21 -5.49 -21.62 -27.19
C ALA A 21 -6.30 -21.04 -26.01
N LYS A 22 -5.87 -21.31 -24.77
CA LYS A 22 -6.49 -20.76 -23.56
C LYS A 22 -6.57 -19.25 -23.71
N ARG A 23 -7.76 -18.73 -24.01
CA ARG A 23 -8.02 -17.29 -24.07
C ARG A 23 -7.78 -16.71 -22.69
N PHE A 24 -6.89 -15.74 -22.60
CA PHE A 24 -6.72 -14.94 -21.39
C PHE A 24 -7.98 -14.09 -21.22
N VAL A 25 -8.89 -14.52 -20.35
CA VAL A 25 -10.13 -13.80 -20.04
C VAL A 25 -9.87 -12.98 -18.78
N ILE A 26 -9.94 -11.65 -18.91
CA ILE A 26 -9.93 -10.74 -17.77
C ILE A 26 -11.39 -10.47 -17.40
N SER A 27 -11.84 -11.01 -16.28
CA SER A 27 -13.13 -10.65 -15.67
C SER A 27 -12.90 -9.55 -14.64
N LEU A 28 -13.50 -8.38 -14.87
CA LEU A 28 -13.54 -7.28 -13.90
C LEU A 28 -14.83 -7.37 -13.11
N GLU A 29 -14.72 -7.68 -11.82
CA GLU A 29 -15.82 -7.61 -10.86
C GLU A 29 -15.66 -6.33 -10.04
N PHE A 30 -16.66 -5.45 -10.11
CA PHE A 30 -16.66 -4.19 -9.37
C PHE A 30 -17.56 -4.29 -8.15
N ASP A 31 -16.98 -4.04 -6.98
CA ASP A 31 -17.75 -3.86 -5.76
C ASP A 31 -18.31 -2.43 -5.72
N VAL A 32 -19.61 -2.31 -6.00
CA VAL A 32 -20.29 -1.02 -6.08
C VAL A 32 -20.17 -0.24 -4.77
N VAL A 33 -20.20 -0.91 -3.61
CA VAL A 33 -20.12 -0.24 -2.31
C VAL A 33 -18.73 0.34 -2.09
N ALA A 34 -17.68 -0.43 -2.38
CA ALA A 34 -16.31 0.04 -2.29
C ALA A 34 -16.05 1.23 -3.23
N VAL A 35 -16.57 1.18 -4.46
CA VAL A 35 -16.47 2.29 -5.43
C VAL A 35 -17.19 3.55 -4.94
N LEU A 36 -18.40 3.40 -4.41
CA LEU A 36 -19.16 4.53 -3.85
C LEU A 36 -18.44 5.16 -2.65
N LEU A 37 -17.88 4.34 -1.75
CA LEU A 37 -17.07 4.81 -0.63
C LEU A 37 -15.82 5.54 -1.10
N LEU A 38 -15.14 5.03 -2.14
CA LEU A 38 -13.97 5.70 -2.72
C LEU A 38 -14.34 7.06 -3.32
N ILE A 39 -15.41 7.12 -4.12
CA ILE A 39 -15.88 8.37 -4.74
C ILE A 39 -16.26 9.38 -3.66
N ALA A 40 -17.02 8.96 -2.64
CA ALA A 40 -17.38 9.82 -1.52
C ALA A 40 -16.15 10.29 -0.72
N GLY A 41 -15.16 9.41 -0.54
CA GLY A 41 -13.88 9.73 0.08
C GLY A 41 -13.12 10.81 -0.67
N ILE A 42 -13.01 10.66 -1.99
CA ILE A 42 -12.37 11.62 -2.89
C ILE A 42 -13.11 12.96 -2.83
N ILE A 43 -14.43 12.96 -2.99
CA ILE A 43 -15.23 14.19 -2.97
C ILE A 43 -15.02 14.94 -1.65
N THR A 44 -15.15 14.25 -0.51
CA THR A 44 -15.03 14.88 0.82
C THR A 44 -13.64 15.42 1.10
N ARG A 45 -12.58 14.68 0.74
CA ARG A 45 -11.20 15.09 1.05
C ARG A 45 -10.68 16.13 0.08
N LEU A 46 -11.01 16.02 -1.21
CA LEU A 46 -10.56 16.98 -2.22
C LEU A 46 -11.42 18.25 -2.26
N TYR A 47 -12.59 18.27 -1.60
CA TYR A 47 -13.41 19.47 -1.49
C TYR A 47 -12.59 20.61 -0.88
N ARG A 48 -12.39 21.67 -1.67
CA ARG A 48 -11.63 22.88 -1.29
C ARG A 48 -10.31 22.57 -0.60
N LEU A 49 -9.52 21.64 -1.15
CA LEU A 49 -8.29 21.14 -0.52
C LEU A 49 -7.25 22.24 -0.22
N GLU A 50 -7.26 23.32 -0.99
CA GLU A 50 -6.39 24.48 -0.77
C GLU A 50 -6.85 25.36 0.41
N GLU A 51 -8.08 25.21 0.90
CA GLU A 51 -8.58 25.95 2.06
C GLU A 51 -8.35 25.16 3.36
N PRO A 52 -7.78 25.79 4.41
CA PRO A 52 -7.23 27.16 4.46
C PRO A 52 -5.87 27.31 3.76
N ARG A 53 -5.64 28.46 3.11
CA ARG A 53 -4.36 28.84 2.47
C ARG A 53 -3.35 29.40 3.48
N SER A 54 -3.22 28.73 4.62
CA SER A 54 -2.27 29.05 5.68
C SER A 54 -1.62 27.77 6.18
N ILE A 55 -0.41 27.86 6.71
CA ILE A 55 0.29 26.71 7.30
C ILE A 55 -0.49 26.23 8.53
N VAL A 56 -0.84 24.94 8.58
CA VAL A 56 -1.56 24.34 9.71
C VAL A 56 -0.67 23.33 10.43
N PHE A 57 -0.58 23.42 11.77
CA PHE A 57 0.02 22.38 12.62
C PHE A 57 1.37 21.86 12.06
N ASP A 58 1.48 20.54 11.87
CA ASP A 58 2.67 19.84 11.38
C ASP A 58 2.95 20.01 9.88
N GLU A 59 2.08 20.69 9.11
CA GLU A 59 2.44 21.13 7.74
C GLU A 59 3.70 22.00 7.76
N LEU A 60 3.94 22.71 8.89
CA LEU A 60 5.17 23.44 9.13
C LEU A 60 6.40 22.53 9.02
N HIS A 61 6.37 21.36 9.64
CA HIS A 61 7.50 20.45 9.70
C HIS A 61 7.66 19.70 8.37
N TYR A 62 6.59 19.05 7.91
CA TYR A 62 6.64 18.27 6.68
C TYR A 62 6.87 19.13 5.44
N GLY A 63 6.31 20.34 5.40
CA GLY A 63 6.56 21.31 4.35
C GLY A 63 8.03 21.72 4.23
N LYS A 64 8.71 21.97 5.36
CA LYS A 64 10.17 22.22 5.38
C LYS A 64 10.93 21.07 4.74
N TYR A 65 10.63 19.83 5.14
CA TYR A 65 11.32 18.66 4.61
C TYR A 65 11.08 18.48 3.11
N VAL A 66 9.86 18.72 2.62
CA VAL A 66 9.56 18.72 1.19
C VAL A 66 10.38 19.79 0.45
N GLY A 67 10.49 21.00 1.00
CA GLY A 67 11.36 22.03 0.44
C GLY A 67 12.84 21.63 0.39
N LEU A 68 13.33 20.92 1.41
CA LEU A 68 14.70 20.40 1.44
C LEU A 68 14.95 19.30 0.40
N TYR A 69 13.95 18.47 0.09
CA TYR A 69 14.02 17.54 -1.05
C TYR A 69 14.15 18.27 -2.38
N MET A 70 13.39 19.36 -2.60
CA MET A 70 13.52 20.16 -3.83
C MET A 70 14.92 20.77 -3.97
N LYS A 71 15.47 21.25 -2.85
CA LYS A 71 16.81 21.85 -2.78
C LYS A 71 17.95 20.83 -2.84
N ARG A 72 17.63 19.53 -2.67
CA ARG A 72 18.58 18.41 -2.50
C ARG A 72 19.49 18.58 -1.28
N THR A 73 18.98 19.21 -0.23
CA THR A 73 19.72 19.53 0.99
C THR A 73 19.44 18.49 2.06
N PHE A 74 20.49 17.89 2.62
CA PHE A 74 20.37 16.86 3.63
C PHE A 74 19.64 17.36 4.89
N PHE A 75 18.83 16.49 5.47
CA PHE A 75 18.17 16.76 6.74
C PHE A 75 18.01 15.46 7.52
N PHE A 76 18.00 15.61 8.84
CA PHE A 76 17.71 14.52 9.75
C PHE A 76 16.29 14.70 10.31
N ASP A 77 15.54 13.60 10.37
CA ASP A 77 14.23 13.54 11.02
C ASP A 77 14.11 12.22 11.79
N SER A 78 13.31 12.24 12.85
CA SER A 78 13.00 11.07 13.68
C SER A 78 12.16 10.03 12.92
N HIS A 79 11.42 10.45 11.89
CA HIS A 79 10.60 9.54 11.10
C HIS A 79 11.26 9.18 9.76
N PRO A 80 11.11 7.92 9.31
CA PRO A 80 11.57 7.50 7.99
C PRO A 80 10.98 8.34 6.82
N PRO A 81 11.62 8.28 5.63
CA PRO A 81 11.44 9.32 4.62
C PRO A 81 10.26 9.10 3.65
N LEU A 82 9.64 7.91 3.58
CA LEU A 82 8.74 7.54 2.48
C LEU A 82 7.57 8.51 2.31
N GLY A 83 6.87 8.86 3.40
CA GLY A 83 5.72 9.76 3.32
C GLY A 83 6.11 11.13 2.75
N LYS A 84 7.27 11.65 3.18
CA LYS A 84 7.81 12.94 2.72
C LYS A 84 8.26 12.85 1.26
N GLN A 85 8.86 11.74 0.86
CA GLN A 85 9.26 11.48 -0.53
C GLN A 85 8.06 11.42 -1.47
N LEU A 86 6.94 10.80 -1.06
CA LEU A 86 5.73 10.75 -1.87
C LEU A 86 5.15 12.15 -2.11
N VAL A 87 5.05 12.96 -1.05
CA VAL A 87 4.61 14.35 -1.18
C VAL A 87 5.60 15.16 -2.02
N ALA A 88 6.90 15.00 -1.78
CA ALA A 88 7.94 15.69 -2.53
C ALA A 88 7.92 15.34 -4.02
N ALA A 89 7.69 14.07 -4.37
CA ALA A 89 7.59 13.64 -5.76
C ALA A 89 6.43 14.35 -6.49
N VAL A 90 5.25 14.44 -5.87
CA VAL A 90 4.10 15.14 -6.46
C VAL A 90 4.32 16.66 -6.50
N ALA A 91 4.94 17.23 -5.47
CA ALA A 91 5.30 18.65 -5.44
C ALA A 91 6.30 19.01 -6.56
N TYR A 92 7.29 18.14 -6.80
CA TYR A 92 8.25 18.30 -7.89
C TYR A 92 7.56 18.28 -9.26
N LEU A 93 6.64 17.34 -9.49
CA LEU A 93 5.85 17.26 -10.72
C LEU A 93 4.95 18.49 -10.93
N ALA A 94 4.53 19.13 -9.84
CA ALA A 94 3.75 20.37 -9.87
C ALA A 94 4.61 21.64 -10.00
N GLY A 95 5.93 21.51 -10.11
CA GLY A 95 6.85 22.64 -10.29
C GLY A 95 7.20 23.40 -9.01
N PHE A 96 7.08 22.78 -7.82
CA PHE A 96 7.51 23.40 -6.57
C PHE A 96 9.04 23.53 -6.50
N ASP A 97 9.55 24.73 -6.27
CA ASP A 97 10.98 25.04 -6.21
C ASP A 97 11.62 24.86 -4.82
N GLY A 98 10.79 24.79 -3.76
CA GLY A 98 11.25 24.70 -2.37
C GLY A 98 11.77 26.03 -1.79
N GLU A 99 11.54 27.16 -2.44
CA GLU A 99 11.99 28.47 -1.94
C GLU A 99 11.09 29.04 -0.83
N PHE A 100 9.84 28.58 -0.76
CA PHE A 100 8.91 28.99 0.28
C PHE A 100 9.41 28.57 1.68
N LYS A 101 9.48 29.54 2.59
CA LYS A 101 9.87 29.31 3.99
C LYS A 101 8.65 29.04 4.85
N PHE A 102 8.58 27.83 5.39
CA PHE A 102 7.56 27.43 6.34
C PHE A 102 7.95 27.93 7.73
N ASP A 103 7.63 29.18 8.08
CA ASP A 103 8.17 29.79 9.30
C ASP A 103 7.28 29.58 10.53
N ARG A 104 5.97 29.87 10.42
CA ARG A 104 5.05 29.90 11.56
C ARG A 104 3.68 29.33 11.17
N ILE A 105 3.05 28.62 12.10
CA ILE A 105 1.66 28.18 11.94
C ILE A 105 0.77 29.43 11.79
N GLY A 106 -0.15 29.39 10.82
CA GLY A 106 -1.03 30.49 10.47
C GLY A 106 -0.47 31.46 9.43
N SER A 107 0.81 31.37 9.03
CA SER A 107 1.32 32.21 7.95
C SER A 107 0.67 31.84 6.61
N PRO A 108 0.27 32.82 5.78
CA PRO A 108 -0.36 32.55 4.49
C PRO A 108 0.63 31.93 3.50
N TYR A 109 0.15 31.02 2.67
CA TYR A 109 0.91 30.55 1.50
C TYR A 109 0.92 31.64 0.43
N THR A 110 2.05 31.80 -0.26
CA THR A 110 2.12 32.64 -1.46
C THR A 110 1.49 31.91 -2.64
N ASP A 111 1.03 32.66 -3.65
CA ASP A 111 0.37 32.07 -4.83
C ASP A 111 1.28 31.19 -5.69
N ALA A 112 2.60 31.29 -5.50
CA ALA A 112 3.58 30.45 -6.16
C ALA A 112 3.63 29.01 -5.61
N VAL A 113 3.10 28.76 -4.40
CA VAL A 113 3.16 27.43 -3.79
C VAL A 113 2.03 26.56 -4.34
N PRO A 114 2.31 25.41 -4.97
CA PRO A 114 1.29 24.49 -5.47
C PRO A 114 0.67 23.72 -4.30
N LEU A 115 -0.17 24.38 -3.52
CA LEU A 115 -0.74 23.86 -2.28
C LEU A 115 -1.58 22.58 -2.51
N PHE A 116 -2.33 22.54 -3.62
CA PHE A 116 -3.06 21.34 -4.02
C PHE A 116 -2.13 20.13 -4.15
N ALA A 117 -0.98 20.27 -4.82
CA ALA A 117 -0.02 19.18 -5.02
C ALA A 117 0.62 18.71 -3.71
N LEU A 118 0.80 19.60 -2.73
CA LEU A 118 1.32 19.24 -1.42
C LEU A 118 0.29 18.46 -0.59
N ARG A 119 -1.00 18.78 -0.71
CA ARG A 119 -2.08 18.18 0.08
C ARG A 119 -2.76 16.97 -0.58
N ILE A 120 -2.60 16.79 -1.89
CA ILE A 120 -3.31 15.73 -2.64
C ILE A 120 -2.89 14.33 -2.23
N VAL A 121 -1.62 14.11 -1.90
CA VAL A 121 -1.13 12.77 -1.53
C VAL A 121 -1.81 12.29 -0.24
N PRO A 122 -1.77 13.02 0.89
CA PRO A 122 -2.53 12.64 2.08
C PRO A 122 -4.02 12.45 1.82
N ALA A 123 -4.62 13.28 0.95
CA ALA A 123 -6.05 13.21 0.62
C ALA A 123 -6.42 11.96 -0.17
N LEU A 124 -5.57 11.53 -1.11
CA LEU A 124 -5.76 10.31 -1.89
C LEU A 124 -5.62 9.07 -1.00
N PHE A 125 -4.55 8.97 -0.20
CA PHE A 125 -4.39 7.87 0.75
C PHE A 125 -5.54 7.86 1.77
N GLY A 126 -5.97 9.03 2.25
CA GLY A 126 -7.15 9.17 3.10
C GLY A 126 -8.44 8.63 2.48
N SER A 127 -8.59 8.79 1.17
CA SER A 127 -9.76 8.31 0.42
C SER A 127 -9.73 6.80 0.20
N LEU A 128 -8.54 6.22 -0.02
CA LEU A 128 -8.33 4.78 -0.20
C LEU A 128 -8.60 3.97 1.07
N ILE A 129 -8.47 4.58 2.25
CA ILE A 129 -8.76 3.90 3.51
C ILE A 129 -10.21 3.43 3.61
N LEU A 130 -11.15 4.16 2.99
CA LEU A 130 -12.57 3.82 3.06
C LEU A 130 -12.91 2.47 2.40
N PRO A 131 -12.57 2.23 1.11
CA PRO A 131 -12.75 0.91 0.51
C PRO A 131 -11.85 -0.16 1.14
N THR A 132 -10.64 0.19 1.60
CA THR A 132 -9.74 -0.76 2.28
C THR A 132 -10.38 -1.28 3.58
N VAL A 133 -10.98 -0.42 4.40
CA VAL A 133 -11.68 -0.81 5.63
C VAL A 133 -12.93 -1.62 5.34
N TYR A 134 -13.68 -1.27 4.29
CA TYR A 134 -14.83 -2.04 3.84
C TYR A 134 -14.42 -3.49 3.47
N HIS A 135 -13.38 -3.65 2.65
CA HIS A 135 -12.89 -4.97 2.27
C HIS A 135 -12.25 -5.73 3.44
N LEU A 136 -11.56 -5.03 4.34
CA LEU A 136 -11.03 -5.62 5.56
C LEU A 136 -12.16 -6.17 6.44
N ALA A 137 -13.25 -5.42 6.61
CA ALA A 137 -14.43 -5.86 7.36
C ALA A 137 -15.08 -7.11 6.73
N LEU A 138 -15.20 -7.16 5.40
CA LEU A 138 -15.67 -8.36 4.69
C LEU A 138 -14.74 -9.56 4.91
N GLU A 139 -13.43 -9.35 4.87
CA GLU A 139 -12.44 -10.41 5.11
C GLU A 139 -12.47 -10.96 6.53
N LEU A 140 -12.89 -10.14 7.51
CA LEU A 140 -13.15 -10.56 8.88
C LEU A 140 -14.46 -11.34 9.05
N GLY A 141 -15.25 -11.51 7.99
CA GLY A 141 -16.50 -12.27 7.99
C GLY A 141 -17.74 -11.44 8.36
N LEU A 142 -17.64 -10.11 8.37
CA LEU A 142 -18.80 -9.25 8.58
C LEU A 142 -19.74 -9.27 7.36
N ARG A 143 -21.02 -9.03 7.61
CA ARG A 143 -22.02 -8.90 6.53
C ARG A 143 -21.74 -7.63 5.70
N PRO A 144 -22.07 -7.59 4.40
CA PRO A 144 -21.80 -6.44 3.55
C PRO A 144 -22.36 -5.11 4.06
N TRP A 145 -23.55 -5.12 4.67
CA TRP A 145 -24.13 -3.91 5.26
C TRP A 145 -23.33 -3.40 6.47
N SER A 146 -22.82 -4.30 7.32
CA SER A 146 -22.00 -3.93 8.48
C SER A 146 -20.64 -3.41 8.05
N ALA A 147 -20.04 -4.01 7.01
CA ALA A 147 -18.82 -3.51 6.39
C ALA A 147 -19.01 -2.11 5.78
N ALA A 148 -20.16 -1.87 5.13
CA ALA A 148 -20.50 -0.55 4.58
C ALA A 148 -20.61 0.51 5.67
N ILE A 149 -21.21 0.17 6.82
CA ILE A 149 -21.26 1.07 7.99
C ILE A 149 -19.86 1.39 8.50
N ALA A 150 -18.94 0.41 8.56
CA ALA A 150 -17.56 0.67 8.98
C ALA A 150 -16.88 1.72 8.09
N GLY A 151 -17.00 1.58 6.77
CA GLY A 151 -16.50 2.59 5.82
C GLY A 151 -17.19 3.95 5.98
N LEU A 152 -18.50 3.97 6.22
CA LEU A 152 -19.27 5.19 6.44
C LEU A 152 -18.88 5.90 7.74
N MET A 153 -18.57 5.16 8.82
CA MET A 153 -18.11 5.74 10.07
C MET A 153 -16.80 6.50 9.89
N LEU A 154 -15.83 5.94 9.15
CA LEU A 154 -14.58 6.64 8.82
C LEU A 154 -14.76 7.77 7.81
N LEU A 155 -15.75 7.67 6.91
CA LEU A 155 -16.09 8.75 5.99
C LEU A 155 -16.63 9.98 6.75
N LEU A 156 -17.43 9.76 7.79
CA LEU A 156 -18.07 10.80 8.60
C LEU A 156 -17.24 11.23 9.81
N ASP A 157 -16.06 10.64 10.03
CA ASP A 157 -15.16 11.03 11.10
C ASP A 157 -14.41 12.32 10.74
N ASN A 158 -14.73 13.41 11.45
CA ASN A 158 -14.13 14.72 11.22
C ASN A 158 -12.64 14.76 11.56
N ALA A 159 -12.17 14.00 12.55
CA ALA A 159 -10.76 13.97 12.91
C ALA A 159 -9.95 13.33 11.77
N PHE A 160 -10.48 12.22 11.22
CA PHE A 160 -9.86 11.53 10.10
C PHE A 160 -9.91 12.35 8.79
N LEU A 161 -11.04 13.00 8.53
CA LEU A 161 -11.19 13.92 7.40
C LEU A 161 -10.17 15.06 7.50
N THR A 162 -10.03 15.66 8.69
CA THR A 162 -9.08 16.77 8.91
C THR A 162 -7.64 16.31 8.72
N GLN A 163 -7.25 15.18 9.32
CA GLN A 163 -5.89 14.66 9.21
C GLN A 163 -5.49 14.29 7.78
N SER A 164 -6.43 13.81 6.97
CA SER A 164 -6.14 13.42 5.59
C SER A 164 -6.10 14.58 4.59
N ARG A 165 -6.51 15.80 4.96
CA ARG A 165 -6.55 16.96 4.05
C ARG A 165 -5.30 17.83 4.07
N PHE A 166 -4.48 17.73 5.11
CA PHE A 166 -3.27 18.53 5.28
C PHE A 166 -2.01 17.75 4.92
N ILE A 167 -0.86 18.44 4.80
CA ILE A 167 0.45 17.83 4.54
C ILE A 167 0.92 17.03 5.77
N LEU A 168 0.26 15.89 5.98
CA LEU A 168 0.36 15.03 7.15
C LEU A 168 0.63 13.60 6.68
N MET A 169 1.36 12.83 7.47
CA MET A 169 1.82 11.49 7.09
C MET A 169 0.87 10.38 7.57
N GLU A 170 -0.09 10.75 8.41
CA GLU A 170 -0.99 9.87 9.15
C GLU A 170 -1.86 9.04 8.20
N SER A 171 -2.48 9.66 7.19
CA SER A 171 -3.33 8.92 6.25
C SER A 171 -2.53 7.93 5.42
N ILE A 172 -1.31 8.30 5.00
CA ILE A 172 -0.40 7.42 4.26
C ILE A 172 0.00 6.21 5.13
N LEU A 173 0.36 6.44 6.40
CA LEU A 173 0.68 5.40 7.37
C LEU A 173 -0.50 4.44 7.57
N ILE A 174 -1.68 4.98 7.83
CA ILE A 174 -2.88 4.20 8.15
C ILE A 174 -3.29 3.34 6.94
N GLU A 175 -3.25 3.89 5.73
CA GLU A 175 -3.58 3.12 4.53
C GLU A 175 -2.61 1.97 4.32
N PHE A 176 -1.29 2.21 4.37
CA PHE A 176 -0.30 1.15 4.22
C PHE A 176 -0.43 0.08 5.31
N SER A 177 -0.75 0.46 6.55
CA SER A 177 -1.01 -0.48 7.64
C SER A 177 -2.26 -1.32 7.38
N LEU A 178 -3.39 -0.70 7.05
CA LEU A 178 -4.66 -1.40 6.85
C LEU A 178 -4.63 -2.29 5.61
N PHE A 179 -4.08 -1.79 4.51
CA PHE A 179 -3.89 -2.57 3.29
C PHE A 179 -2.96 -3.77 3.50
N GLY A 180 -1.89 -3.57 4.29
CA GLY A 180 -0.98 -4.64 4.68
C GLY A 180 -1.65 -5.75 5.51
N ILE A 181 -2.52 -5.38 6.46
CA ILE A 181 -3.33 -6.32 7.25
C ILE A 181 -4.35 -7.03 6.36
N PHE A 182 -5.03 -6.29 5.46
CA PHE A 182 -5.97 -6.88 4.50
C PHE A 182 -5.30 -7.93 3.61
N CYS A 183 -4.13 -7.62 3.05
CA CYS A 183 -3.35 -8.58 2.26
C CYS A 183 -2.91 -9.79 3.09
N ALA A 184 -2.58 -9.60 4.36
CA ALA A 184 -2.28 -10.71 5.27
C ALA A 184 -3.50 -11.64 5.44
N LEU A 185 -4.71 -11.10 5.60
CA LEU A 185 -5.93 -11.91 5.67
C LEU A 185 -6.21 -12.67 4.37
N LYS A 186 -5.99 -12.04 3.21
CA LYS A 186 -6.06 -12.73 1.90
C LYS A 186 -5.03 -13.85 1.80
N PHE A 187 -3.81 -13.63 2.30
CA PHE A 187 -2.78 -14.65 2.37
C PHE A 187 -3.24 -15.86 3.22
N ARG A 188 -3.94 -15.65 4.34
CA ARG A 188 -4.46 -16.76 5.16
C ARG A 188 -5.34 -17.72 4.37
N LYS A 189 -6.15 -17.22 3.44
CA LYS A 189 -7.03 -18.05 2.61
C LYS A 189 -6.29 -18.98 1.65
N VAL A 190 -5.05 -18.62 1.28
CA VAL A 190 -4.23 -19.39 0.34
C VAL A 190 -3.03 -20.04 1.03
N MET A 191 -2.90 -19.94 2.37
CA MET A 191 -1.68 -20.29 3.12
C MET A 191 -1.19 -21.73 2.92
N ASP A 192 -2.12 -22.64 2.61
CA ASP A 192 -1.91 -24.08 2.43
C ASP A 192 -1.39 -24.44 1.03
N SER A 193 -1.39 -23.49 0.10
CA SER A 193 -1.09 -23.72 -1.32
C SER A 193 0.12 -22.90 -1.80
N PRO A 194 1.36 -23.22 -1.38
CA PRO A 194 2.56 -22.43 -1.69
C PRO A 194 2.94 -22.47 -3.17
N LEU A 195 2.42 -23.44 -3.93
CA LEU A 195 2.61 -23.54 -5.38
C LEU A 195 1.74 -22.53 -6.16
N GLN A 196 0.70 -21.96 -5.54
CA GLN A 196 -0.12 -20.97 -6.20
C GLN A 196 0.59 -19.61 -6.20
N PRO A 197 0.61 -18.88 -7.34
CA PRO A 197 1.18 -17.53 -7.40
C PRO A 197 0.52 -16.56 -6.41
N SER A 198 -0.77 -16.75 -6.13
CA SER A 198 -1.52 -15.97 -5.14
C SER A 198 -0.86 -15.98 -3.75
N TRP A 199 -0.25 -17.09 -3.34
CA TRP A 199 0.47 -17.20 -2.07
C TRP A 199 1.61 -16.18 -1.97
N TRP A 200 2.43 -16.12 -3.02
CA TRP A 200 3.58 -15.22 -3.11
C TRP A 200 3.14 -13.77 -3.26
N ILE A 201 2.11 -13.52 -4.06
CA ILE A 201 1.59 -12.17 -4.28
C ILE A 201 1.03 -11.59 -2.98
N TRP A 202 0.16 -12.30 -2.27
CA TRP A 202 -0.48 -11.77 -1.06
C TRP A 202 0.51 -11.60 0.10
N LEU A 203 1.46 -12.53 0.26
CA LEU A 203 2.50 -12.41 1.28
C LEU A 203 3.44 -11.24 0.99
N SER A 204 3.96 -11.14 -0.23
CA SER A 204 4.84 -10.05 -0.64
C SER A 204 4.14 -8.70 -0.55
N LEU A 205 2.88 -8.60 -1.00
CA LEU A 205 2.11 -7.35 -0.94
C LEU A 205 1.81 -6.93 0.50
N SER A 206 1.49 -7.89 1.38
CA SER A 206 1.31 -7.63 2.81
C SER A 206 2.58 -7.05 3.44
N ILE A 207 3.72 -7.74 3.29
CA ILE A 207 4.98 -7.28 3.87
C ILE A 207 5.43 -5.97 3.23
N ALA A 208 5.26 -5.83 1.92
CA ALA A 208 5.61 -4.59 1.22
C ALA A 208 4.85 -3.39 1.77
N SER A 209 3.52 -3.51 1.91
CA SER A 209 2.70 -2.44 2.46
C SER A 209 3.07 -2.12 3.90
N LEU A 210 3.31 -3.13 4.74
CA LEU A 210 3.69 -2.90 6.15
C LEU A 210 5.09 -2.29 6.29
N THR A 211 6.04 -2.68 5.43
CA THR A 211 7.35 -2.03 5.37
C THR A 211 7.23 -0.60 4.89
N CYS A 212 6.35 -0.30 3.91
CA CYS A 212 6.03 1.07 3.52
C CYS A 212 5.46 1.86 4.71
N ALA A 213 4.53 1.30 5.49
CA ALA A 213 4.01 1.93 6.71
C ALA A 213 5.14 2.27 7.70
N LEU A 214 6.04 1.31 7.96
CA LEU A 214 7.23 1.51 8.80
C LEU A 214 8.16 2.60 8.24
N CYS A 215 8.30 2.68 6.91
CA CYS A 215 9.06 3.70 6.20
C CYS A 215 8.36 5.07 6.13
N VAL A 216 7.10 5.19 6.54
CA VAL A 216 6.43 6.48 6.76
C VAL A 216 6.66 6.94 8.19
N LYS A 217 6.39 6.07 9.18
CA LYS A 217 6.66 6.31 10.60
C LYS A 217 6.96 5.00 11.31
N TYR A 218 7.89 5.01 12.27
CA TYR A 218 8.26 3.82 13.04
C TYR A 218 7.09 3.20 13.84
N VAL A 219 6.04 3.96 14.15
CA VAL A 219 4.81 3.41 14.76
C VAL A 219 4.17 2.31 13.89
N GLY A 220 4.42 2.30 12.58
CA GLY A 220 4.02 1.21 11.68
C GLY A 220 4.57 -0.18 12.08
N VAL A 221 5.62 -0.23 12.92
CA VAL A 221 6.15 -1.49 13.46
C VAL A 221 5.10 -2.29 14.21
N TYR A 222 4.12 -1.65 14.85
CA TYR A 222 3.07 -2.37 15.58
C TYR A 222 2.16 -3.17 14.64
N SER A 223 1.82 -2.61 13.47
CA SER A 223 1.07 -3.33 12.45
C SER A 223 1.89 -4.48 11.86
N LEU A 224 3.20 -4.28 11.68
CA LEU A 224 4.11 -5.33 11.21
C LEU A 224 4.19 -6.48 12.23
N ILE A 225 4.39 -6.18 13.52
CA ILE A 225 4.43 -7.18 14.59
C ILE A 225 3.12 -7.96 14.67
N LEU A 226 1.97 -7.29 14.56
CA LEU A 226 0.66 -7.94 14.54
C LEU A 226 0.58 -8.98 13.42
N VAL A 227 0.94 -8.60 12.18
CA VAL A 227 0.88 -9.50 11.03
C VAL A 227 1.91 -10.63 11.13
N LEU A 228 3.12 -10.36 11.62
CA LEU A 228 4.09 -11.42 11.88
C LEU A 228 3.59 -12.41 12.94
N GLY A 229 2.89 -11.93 13.97
CA GLY A 229 2.21 -12.77 14.96
C GLY A 229 1.14 -13.66 14.32
N ILE A 230 0.30 -13.10 13.45
CA ILE A 230 -0.73 -13.85 12.70
C ILE A 230 -0.09 -14.92 11.81
N ILE A 231 0.95 -14.57 11.04
CA ILE A 231 1.65 -15.52 10.14
C ILE A 231 2.31 -16.65 10.95
N THR A 232 2.88 -16.31 12.11
CA THR A 232 3.48 -17.30 13.02
C THR A 232 2.42 -18.24 13.58
N GLN A 233 1.28 -17.71 14.02
CA GLN A 233 0.15 -18.51 14.48
C GLN A 233 -0.39 -19.43 13.38
N ASP A 234 -0.48 -18.94 12.14
CA ASP A 234 -0.89 -19.72 10.99
C ASP A 234 0.07 -20.86 10.70
N TYR A 235 1.38 -20.60 10.72
CA TYR A 235 2.39 -21.64 10.58
C TYR A 235 2.31 -22.67 11.73
N TRP A 236 2.08 -22.23 12.96
CA TRP A 236 1.88 -23.11 14.11
C TRP A 236 0.71 -24.07 13.89
N SER A 237 -0.38 -23.61 13.25
CA SER A 237 -1.54 -24.44 12.92
C SER A 237 -1.26 -25.54 11.87
N LEU A 238 -0.14 -25.45 11.14
CA LEU A 238 0.31 -26.47 10.19
C LEU A 238 1.06 -27.62 10.85
N LEU A 239 1.73 -27.37 11.98
CA LEU A 239 2.54 -28.37 12.69
C LEU A 239 1.78 -29.66 13.08
N PRO A 240 0.53 -29.62 13.59
CA PRO A 240 -0.19 -30.85 13.95
C PRO A 240 -0.77 -31.61 12.76
N ARG A 241 -0.70 -31.08 11.53
CA ARG A 241 -1.35 -31.68 10.35
C ARG A 241 -0.55 -32.89 9.85
N LYS A 242 -1.06 -34.10 10.09
CA LYS A 242 -0.45 -35.37 9.67
C LYS A 242 -0.36 -35.57 8.14
N THR A 243 -1.05 -34.75 7.37
CA THR A 243 -1.02 -34.80 5.89
C THR A 243 0.24 -34.16 5.30
N LEU A 244 0.97 -33.36 6.07
CA LEU A 244 2.17 -32.66 5.62
C LEU A 244 3.42 -33.42 6.07
N SER A 245 4.37 -33.59 5.15
CA SER A 245 5.68 -34.14 5.49
C SER A 245 6.53 -33.09 6.22
N ASN A 246 7.49 -33.55 7.03
CA ASN A 246 8.44 -32.65 7.71
C ASN A 246 9.20 -31.75 6.71
N VAL A 247 9.52 -32.28 5.52
CA VAL A 247 10.19 -31.52 4.46
C VAL A 247 9.27 -30.40 3.94
N ALA A 248 7.98 -30.66 3.77
CA ALA A 248 7.01 -29.64 3.36
C ALA A 248 6.87 -28.54 4.43
N LEU A 249 6.84 -28.89 5.72
CA LEU A 249 6.79 -27.92 6.81
C LEU A 249 8.02 -27.00 6.82
N TRP A 250 9.23 -27.56 6.67
CA TRP A 250 10.45 -26.77 6.54
C TRP A 250 10.45 -25.88 5.29
N GLY A 251 9.95 -26.38 4.16
CA GLY A 251 9.79 -25.59 2.93
C GLY A 251 8.83 -24.41 3.14
N HIS A 252 7.71 -24.63 3.83
CA HIS A 252 6.75 -23.60 4.20
C HIS A 252 7.34 -22.52 5.12
N LEU A 253 8.19 -22.90 6.08
CA LEU A 253 8.87 -21.97 6.97
C LEU A 253 9.91 -21.15 6.21
N PHE A 254 10.77 -21.82 5.45
CA PHE A 254 11.84 -21.18 4.70
C PHE A 254 11.28 -20.20 3.67
N ALA A 255 10.25 -20.60 2.92
CA ALA A 255 9.59 -19.71 1.95
C ALA A 255 9.04 -18.44 2.61
N ARG A 256 8.39 -18.54 3.78
CA ARG A 256 7.88 -17.38 4.52
C ARG A 256 9.01 -16.46 4.98
N ILE A 257 10.03 -17.01 5.64
CA ILE A 257 11.19 -16.24 6.11
C ILE A 257 11.87 -15.52 4.94
N LEU A 258 12.07 -16.22 3.82
CA LEU A 258 12.70 -15.68 2.63
C LEU A 258 11.89 -14.51 2.05
N VAL A 259 10.58 -14.69 1.82
CA VAL A 259 9.73 -13.62 1.28
C VAL A 259 9.67 -12.42 2.21
N ILE A 260 9.46 -12.66 3.52
CA ILE A 260 9.36 -11.60 4.52
C ILE A 260 10.68 -10.81 4.58
N SER A 261 11.82 -11.50 4.73
CA SER A 261 13.13 -10.86 4.87
C SER A 261 13.54 -10.12 3.60
N LEU A 262 13.37 -10.74 2.43
CA LEU A 262 13.75 -10.14 1.15
C LEU A 262 12.90 -8.91 0.83
N THR A 263 11.57 -9.02 0.96
CA THR A 263 10.64 -7.92 0.69
C THR A 263 10.89 -6.75 1.63
N PHE A 264 11.05 -7.03 2.93
CA PHE A 264 11.36 -6.01 3.92
C PHE A 264 12.67 -5.28 3.59
N SER A 265 13.73 -6.04 3.32
CA SER A 265 15.07 -5.49 3.07
C SER A 265 15.10 -4.64 1.79
N ILE A 266 14.50 -5.13 0.70
CA ILE A 266 14.46 -4.40 -0.58
C ILE A 266 13.76 -3.05 -0.41
N ILE A 267 12.61 -3.02 0.25
CA ILE A 267 11.82 -1.79 0.36
C ILE A 267 12.46 -0.84 1.36
N TYR A 268 12.83 -1.32 2.54
CA TYR A 268 13.44 -0.46 3.56
C TYR A 268 14.75 0.16 3.07
N LEU A 269 15.67 -0.66 2.56
CA LEU A 269 16.93 -0.14 2.02
C LEU A 269 16.71 0.70 0.76
N GLY A 270 15.77 0.33 -0.11
CA GLY A 270 15.45 1.08 -1.32
C GLY A 270 14.93 2.49 -1.03
N VAL A 271 14.07 2.64 -0.02
CA VAL A 271 13.54 3.94 0.42
C VAL A 271 14.64 4.84 0.97
N PHE A 272 15.51 4.30 1.84
CA PHE A 272 16.64 5.05 2.39
C PHE A 272 17.70 5.35 1.33
N TYR A 273 17.96 4.42 0.42
CA TYR A 273 18.83 4.64 -0.73
C TYR A 273 18.33 5.81 -1.61
N ALA A 274 17.03 5.83 -1.92
CA ALA A 274 16.41 6.95 -2.63
C ALA A 274 16.52 8.27 -1.85
N HIS A 275 16.39 8.23 -0.51
CA HIS A 275 16.51 9.44 0.32
C HIS A 275 17.92 10.02 0.27
N LEU A 276 18.94 9.18 0.48
CA LEU A 276 20.34 9.59 0.52
C LEU A 276 20.89 9.95 -0.86
N SER A 277 20.43 9.27 -1.92
CA SER A 277 20.84 9.61 -3.30
C SER A 277 20.26 10.92 -3.81
N VAL A 278 19.09 11.35 -3.31
CA VAL A 278 18.49 12.63 -3.69
C VAL A 278 19.10 13.80 -2.91
N LEU A 279 19.43 13.61 -1.63
CA LEU A 279 19.92 14.66 -0.74
C LEU A 279 21.45 14.74 -0.73
N THR A 280 22.04 15.33 -1.76
CA THR A 280 23.50 15.36 -1.95
C THR A 280 24.19 16.63 -1.45
N LYS A 281 23.45 17.66 -1.05
CA LYS A 281 24.01 18.94 -0.58
C LYS A 281 24.01 19.02 0.93
N ALA A 282 25.02 19.70 1.45
CA ALA A 282 25.15 19.96 2.87
C ALA A 282 23.95 20.73 3.43
N GLY A 283 23.47 20.32 4.61
CA GLY A 283 22.27 20.84 5.24
C GLY A 283 22.39 21.12 6.73
N PRO A 284 21.29 21.58 7.36
CA PRO A 284 21.31 22.07 8.75
C PRO A 284 21.64 20.99 9.79
N HIS A 285 21.55 19.71 9.42
CA HIS A 285 21.73 18.58 10.33
C HIS A 285 23.00 17.77 10.04
N ASP A 286 23.87 18.25 9.15
CA ASP A 286 25.11 17.54 8.79
C ASP A 286 26.03 17.35 9.99
N ALA A 287 26.09 18.33 10.88
CA ALA A 287 26.93 18.31 12.08
C ALA A 287 26.62 17.14 13.04
N VAL A 288 25.46 16.50 12.90
CA VAL A 288 25.06 15.32 13.69
C VAL A 288 25.61 14.02 13.08
N MET A 289 26.02 14.07 11.81
CA MET A 289 26.58 12.93 11.08
C MET A 289 28.10 12.86 11.20
N THR A 290 28.67 11.69 10.94
CA THR A 290 30.12 11.50 10.95
C THR A 290 30.78 12.25 9.79
N SER A 291 32.04 12.64 9.96
CA SER A 291 32.82 13.33 8.91
C SER A 291 33.04 12.52 7.64
N ALA A 292 32.84 11.19 7.70
CA ALA A 292 32.88 10.34 6.51
C ALA A 292 31.55 10.32 5.74
N PHE A 293 30.45 10.70 6.39
CA PHE A 293 29.13 10.83 5.78
C PHE A 293 28.89 12.22 5.18
N GLN A 294 29.40 13.27 5.84
CA GLN A 294 29.45 14.64 5.33
C GLN A 294 30.32 14.74 4.07
#